data_AF-L8GXL2-F1
#
_entry.id   AF-L8GXL2-F1
#
_cell.length_a   1.000
_cell.length_b   1.000
_cell.length_c   1.000
_cell.angle_alpha   90.00
_cell.angle_beta   90.00
_cell.angle_gamma   90.00
#
_symmetry.space_group_name_H-M   'P 1'
#
loop_
_entity.id
_entity.type
_entity.pdbx_description
1 polymer ?
#
loop_
_entity_poly.entity_id
_entity_poly.type
_entity_poly.pdbx_seq_one_letter_code
_entity_poly.pdbx_strand_id
1 'polypeptide(L)'
;MTSDKAHFTKLPEPIFGGDSIRDRLNDEYLDGIENYIDELHAHLLTIQKDETDARGEFAEDLKKLASAKPGKKRTNDETQYQQMFQSRMKKIKSRRKHFRQMLFDAFDERKKLIESMGLQKREEEVLRRKLQKLVALDNEPVEKAPNLVDLFFWVYLIFQVITCVIYWVACDYSDDTNSPPNMGYTHRSANWYTIWVHVAMLVLAGFSFFYTFMRKYAYSAISHTFLITVLAAQWTILHLIFWQNVDDGGDWARGDLTILSLIDGYYGATACLITFGFLLGKASPLQLVFLTLFEVGFYALNRFVVLMVLDAVDIGGAQTVHLFGTLFGLGVVGVQTLIGQLLQEDKERLKEFEKDKQSSYVSNIFTLLGTLIMFVMWPGWNAAYAPNGSQYRVVVNTFLAITSSCIMAFLTSRTIRAGKFLMFDIQRATLAGGIAIGSATPVVVSPGGAMVIGLVAGIVSVLGYAYVNPAIGYFKIHDHAGVLSLHGLSGLLAGVAGIISTAIACQNDYVFGQPVEELFLRGGSQAGYQVLCLIISIGIGLGGGIATGVVLFFLDMLAQYVPQVAEPEKMLYSDQRHFHVPADFERTIVPSKVR
;
A
#
# COMPACT_ATOMS: atom_id res chain seq x y z
N MET A 1 -67.82 6.19 -6.10
CA MET A 1 -66.90 5.77 -5.02
C MET A 1 -67.55 4.65 -4.24
N THR A 2 -67.29 3.40 -4.64
CA THR A 2 -67.37 2.13 -3.85
C THR A 2 -67.29 0.95 -4.83
N SER A 3 -66.09 0.50 -5.19
CA SER A 3 -65.79 -0.93 -5.46
C SER A 3 -64.32 -1.26 -5.75
N ASP A 4 -63.40 -0.29 -5.88
CA ASP A 4 -62.01 -0.57 -6.32
C ASP A 4 -61.14 -1.39 -5.32
N LYS A 5 -61.65 -1.72 -4.11
CA LYS A 5 -60.90 -2.45 -3.07
C LYS A 5 -61.38 -3.87 -2.79
N ALA A 6 -62.41 -4.38 -3.47
CA ALA A 6 -62.96 -5.70 -3.12
C ALA A 6 -62.01 -6.87 -3.45
N HIS A 7 -61.13 -6.71 -4.44
CA HIS A 7 -60.29 -7.80 -4.98
C HIS A 7 -59.05 -8.12 -4.13
N PHE A 8 -58.51 -7.16 -3.38
CA PHE A 8 -57.29 -7.32 -2.57
C PHE A 8 -57.56 -7.64 -1.09
N THR A 9 -58.82 -7.85 -0.71
CA THR A 9 -59.23 -8.13 0.69
C THR A 9 -58.71 -9.44 1.27
N LYS A 10 -58.12 -10.31 0.44
CA LYS A 10 -57.51 -11.59 0.85
C LYS A 10 -55.99 -11.52 1.05
N LEU A 11 -55.35 -10.42 0.68
CA LEU A 11 -53.92 -10.24 0.87
C LEU A 11 -53.63 -9.79 2.32
N PRO A 12 -52.46 -10.12 2.88
CA PRO A 12 -51.99 -9.58 4.16
C PRO A 12 -51.99 -8.05 4.18
N GLU A 13 -51.83 -7.40 5.33
CA GLU A 13 -51.59 -5.96 5.33
C GLU A 13 -50.17 -5.64 4.83
N PRO A 14 -49.98 -4.58 4.01
CA PRO A 14 -48.66 -4.17 3.56
C PRO A 14 -47.76 -3.76 4.73
N ILE A 15 -46.57 -4.32 4.80
CA ILE A 15 -45.57 -3.98 5.83
C ILE A 15 -44.84 -2.70 5.41
N PHE A 16 -45.04 -1.63 6.17
CA PHE A 16 -44.28 -0.40 6.01
C PHE A 16 -43.15 -0.34 7.05
N GLY A 17 -41.90 -0.58 6.63
CA GLY A 17 -40.71 -0.29 7.44
C GLY A 17 -39.92 -1.48 8.03
N GLY A 18 -39.49 -2.44 7.19
CA GLY A 18 -38.55 -3.49 7.61
C GLY A 18 -37.08 -3.03 7.62
N ASP A 19 -36.41 -3.21 8.76
CA ASP A 19 -35.03 -2.78 9.05
C ASP A 19 -33.94 -3.63 8.37
N SER A 20 -34.26 -4.80 7.80
CA SER A 20 -33.26 -5.66 7.15
C SER A 20 -33.64 -6.09 5.72
N ILE A 21 -32.62 -6.36 4.89
CA ILE A 21 -32.78 -6.98 3.55
C ILE A 21 -33.52 -8.33 3.64
N ARG A 22 -33.43 -9.00 4.80
CA ARG A 22 -34.10 -10.28 5.08
C ARG A 22 -35.61 -10.11 5.25
N ASP A 23 -36.06 -9.00 5.83
CA ASP A 23 -37.49 -8.68 5.99
C ASP A 23 -38.12 -8.28 4.65
N ARG A 24 -37.32 -7.71 3.74
CA ARG A 24 -37.76 -7.30 2.39
C ARG A 24 -37.77 -8.45 1.37
N LEU A 25 -37.12 -9.57 1.67
CA LEU A 25 -37.13 -10.81 0.87
C LEU A 25 -38.28 -11.76 1.25
N ASN A 26 -38.99 -11.46 2.35
CA ASN A 26 -40.13 -12.22 2.89
C ASN A 26 -41.38 -11.32 2.99
N ASP A 27 -41.54 -10.38 2.06
CA ASP A 27 -42.72 -9.50 2.05
C ASP A 27 -43.93 -10.27 1.51
N GLU A 28 -44.67 -10.90 2.43
CA GLU A 28 -45.85 -11.71 2.14
C GLU A 28 -46.92 -10.95 1.34
N TYR A 29 -46.94 -9.61 1.41
CA TYR A 29 -47.85 -8.79 0.63
C TYR A 29 -47.41 -8.67 -0.83
N LEU A 30 -46.13 -8.40 -1.07
CA LEU A 30 -45.57 -8.31 -2.43
C LEU A 30 -45.64 -9.68 -3.12
N ASP A 31 -45.25 -10.74 -2.43
CA ASP A 31 -45.37 -12.12 -2.91
C ASP A 31 -46.84 -12.49 -3.18
N GLY A 32 -47.76 -12.03 -2.33
CA GLY A 32 -49.19 -12.19 -2.53
C GLY A 32 -49.72 -11.50 -3.79
N ILE A 33 -49.26 -10.28 -4.09
CA ILE A 33 -49.61 -9.56 -5.33
C ILE A 33 -49.04 -10.28 -6.57
N GLU A 34 -47.80 -10.77 -6.51
CA GLU A 34 -47.19 -11.51 -7.63
C GLU A 34 -47.94 -12.82 -7.92
N ASN A 35 -48.27 -13.59 -6.89
CA ASN A 35 -49.10 -14.80 -7.03
C ASN A 35 -50.49 -14.47 -7.61
N TYR A 36 -51.12 -13.37 -7.19
CA TYR A 36 -52.41 -12.95 -7.71
C TYR A 36 -52.35 -12.55 -9.20
N ILE A 37 -51.26 -11.88 -9.62
CA ILE A 37 -51.01 -11.56 -11.04
C ILE A 37 -50.88 -12.85 -11.86
N ASP A 38 -50.17 -13.85 -11.35
CA ASP A 38 -49.99 -15.14 -12.02
C ASP A 38 -51.30 -15.91 -12.15
N GLU A 39 -52.16 -15.91 -11.12
CA GLU A 39 -53.51 -16.48 -11.17
C GLU A 39 -54.38 -15.79 -12.23
N LEU A 40 -54.34 -14.45 -12.30
CA LEU A 40 -55.08 -13.68 -13.30
C LEU A 40 -54.59 -13.98 -14.72
N HIS A 41 -53.28 -14.17 -14.92
CA HIS A 41 -52.73 -14.62 -16.20
C HIS A 41 -53.23 -16.03 -16.57
N ALA A 42 -53.23 -16.98 -15.63
CA ALA A 42 -53.74 -18.33 -15.88
C ALA A 42 -55.24 -18.32 -16.26
N HIS A 43 -56.04 -17.47 -15.61
CA HIS A 43 -57.43 -17.27 -15.99
C HIS A 43 -57.60 -16.66 -17.38
N LEU A 44 -56.77 -15.68 -17.75
CA LEU A 44 -56.80 -15.09 -19.09
C LEU A 44 -56.43 -16.10 -20.19
N LEU A 45 -55.47 -16.98 -19.93
CA LEU A 45 -55.11 -18.09 -20.83
C LEU A 45 -56.28 -19.06 -21.01
N THR A 46 -57.00 -19.36 -19.94
CA THR A 46 -58.22 -20.19 -20.01
C THR A 46 -59.31 -19.52 -20.85
N ILE A 47 -59.52 -18.21 -20.68
CA ILE A 47 -60.48 -17.44 -21.49
C ILE A 47 -60.08 -17.42 -22.96
N GLN A 48 -58.77 -17.36 -23.27
CA GLN A 48 -58.26 -17.43 -24.63
C GLN A 48 -58.48 -18.81 -25.25
N LYS A 49 -58.36 -19.88 -24.45
CA LYS A 49 -58.73 -21.23 -24.86
C LYS A 49 -60.23 -21.33 -25.14
N ASP A 50 -61.09 -20.84 -24.24
CA ASP A 50 -62.54 -20.79 -24.44
C ASP A 50 -62.93 -20.05 -25.75
N GLU A 51 -62.20 -18.96 -26.07
CA GLU A 51 -62.39 -18.21 -27.31
C GLU A 51 -61.99 -19.03 -28.55
N THR A 52 -60.90 -19.79 -28.45
CA THR A 52 -60.41 -20.66 -29.52
C THR A 52 -61.36 -21.82 -29.76
N ASP A 53 -61.82 -22.47 -28.69
CA ASP A 53 -62.77 -23.58 -28.73
C ASP A 53 -64.11 -23.12 -29.32
N ALA A 54 -64.62 -21.97 -28.87
CA ALA A 54 -65.86 -21.40 -29.43
C ALA A 54 -65.77 -21.09 -30.92
N ARG A 55 -64.60 -20.66 -31.42
CA ARG A 55 -64.36 -20.45 -32.86
C ARG A 55 -64.25 -21.77 -33.61
N GLY A 56 -63.60 -22.77 -33.01
CA GLY A 56 -63.47 -24.12 -33.56
C GLY A 56 -64.82 -24.82 -33.72
N GLU A 57 -65.64 -24.82 -32.67
CA GLU A 57 -67.00 -25.38 -32.69
C GLU A 57 -67.86 -24.69 -33.75
N PHE A 58 -67.83 -23.36 -33.84
CA PHE A 58 -68.56 -22.62 -34.86
C PHE A 58 -68.09 -22.95 -36.28
N ALA A 59 -66.79 -23.13 -36.50
CA ALA A 59 -66.25 -23.56 -37.78
C ALA A 59 -66.72 -24.98 -38.17
N GLU A 60 -66.80 -25.90 -37.20
CA GLU A 60 -67.34 -27.25 -37.42
C GLU A 60 -68.84 -27.23 -37.72
N ASP A 61 -69.62 -26.39 -37.04
CA ASP A 61 -71.04 -26.22 -37.33
C ASP A 61 -71.28 -25.63 -38.74
N LEU A 62 -70.43 -24.70 -39.18
CA LEU A 62 -70.42 -24.21 -40.57
C LEU A 62 -70.03 -25.27 -41.60
N LYS A 63 -69.08 -26.17 -41.28
CA LYS A 63 -68.72 -27.30 -42.15
C LYS A 63 -69.88 -28.29 -42.31
N LYS A 64 -70.57 -28.63 -41.21
CA LYS A 64 -71.78 -29.49 -41.25
C LYS A 64 -72.85 -28.86 -42.16
N LEU A 65 -73.06 -27.55 -42.06
CA LEU A 65 -73.96 -26.80 -42.93
C LEU A 65 -73.54 -26.82 -44.41
N ALA A 66 -72.24 -26.74 -44.70
CA ALA A 66 -71.72 -26.77 -46.07
C ALA A 66 -72.04 -28.10 -46.78
N SER A 67 -72.08 -29.22 -46.03
CA SER A 67 -72.45 -30.54 -46.54
C SER A 67 -73.96 -30.78 -46.74
N ALA A 68 -74.83 -29.85 -46.31
CA ALA A 68 -76.28 -29.98 -46.43
C ALA A 68 -76.84 -29.39 -47.75
N LYS A 69 -77.90 -30.02 -48.31
CA LYS A 69 -78.56 -29.58 -49.57
C LYS A 69 -79.02 -28.10 -49.48
N PRO A 70 -78.82 -27.26 -50.52
CA PRO A 70 -79.25 -25.86 -50.50
C PRO A 70 -80.76 -25.73 -50.34
N GLY A 71 -81.22 -24.88 -49.41
CA GLY A 71 -82.65 -24.63 -49.18
C GLY A 71 -82.92 -23.78 -47.93
N LYS A 72 -84.18 -23.33 -47.76
CA LYS A 72 -84.63 -22.39 -46.69
C LYS A 72 -84.28 -22.84 -45.26
N LYS A 73 -84.18 -24.16 -45.03
CA LYS A 73 -83.78 -24.76 -43.74
C LYS A 73 -82.31 -24.49 -43.42
N ARG A 74 -81.42 -24.59 -44.41
CA ARG A 74 -79.98 -24.33 -44.27
C ARG A 74 -79.69 -22.89 -43.85
N THR A 75 -80.42 -21.92 -44.41
CA THR A 75 -80.29 -20.49 -44.07
C THR A 75 -80.76 -20.18 -42.65
N ASN A 76 -81.82 -20.83 -42.18
CA ASN A 76 -82.29 -20.69 -40.80
C ASN A 76 -81.29 -21.27 -39.79
N ASP A 77 -80.77 -22.47 -40.07
CA ASP A 77 -79.77 -23.14 -39.21
C ASP A 77 -78.46 -22.31 -39.14
N GLU A 78 -78.00 -21.73 -40.26
CA GLU A 78 -76.84 -20.82 -40.29
C GLU A 78 -77.05 -19.57 -39.42
N THR A 79 -78.23 -18.96 -39.51
CA THR A 79 -78.59 -17.79 -38.69
C THR A 79 -78.59 -18.16 -37.20
N GLN A 80 -79.07 -19.35 -36.85
CA GLN A 80 -79.09 -19.85 -35.48
C GLN A 80 -77.67 -20.07 -34.92
N TYR A 81 -76.77 -20.72 -35.66
CA TYR A 81 -75.38 -20.90 -35.20
C TYR A 81 -74.65 -19.57 -35.06
N GLN A 82 -74.88 -18.60 -35.97
CA GLN A 82 -74.31 -17.26 -35.86
C GLN A 82 -74.78 -16.55 -34.58
N GLN A 83 -76.08 -16.62 -34.26
CA GLN A 83 -76.62 -16.02 -33.03
C GLN A 83 -76.07 -16.69 -31.77
N MET A 84 -75.96 -18.02 -31.75
CA MET A 84 -75.37 -18.77 -30.63
C MET A 84 -73.89 -18.42 -30.42
N PHE A 85 -73.11 -18.37 -31.50
CA PHE A 85 -71.69 -17.98 -31.45
C PHE A 85 -71.53 -16.53 -30.97
N GLN A 86 -72.31 -15.59 -31.51
CA GLN A 86 -72.27 -14.20 -31.07
C GLN A 86 -72.62 -14.03 -29.58
N SER A 87 -73.63 -14.77 -29.09
CA SER A 87 -74.00 -14.78 -27.68
C SER A 87 -72.88 -15.31 -26.78
N ARG A 88 -72.28 -16.46 -27.14
CA ARG A 88 -71.14 -17.05 -26.40
C ARG A 88 -69.92 -16.13 -26.43
N MET A 89 -69.60 -15.57 -27.60
CA MET A 89 -68.47 -14.66 -27.77
C MET A 89 -68.65 -13.35 -26.99
N LYS A 90 -69.88 -12.85 -26.86
CA LYS A 90 -70.20 -11.69 -26.02
C LYS A 90 -69.90 -11.96 -24.54
N LYS A 91 -70.26 -13.15 -24.03
CA LYS A 91 -69.94 -13.58 -22.65
C LYS A 91 -68.44 -13.72 -22.43
N ILE A 92 -67.72 -14.35 -23.37
CA ILE A 92 -66.25 -14.51 -23.31
C ILE A 92 -65.54 -13.15 -23.31
N LYS A 93 -65.93 -12.23 -24.20
CA LYS A 93 -65.38 -10.87 -24.27
C LYS A 93 -65.61 -10.07 -22.99
N SER A 94 -66.79 -10.21 -22.37
CA SER A 94 -67.10 -9.57 -21.08
C SER A 94 -66.22 -10.10 -19.95
N ARG A 95 -66.05 -11.42 -19.84
CA ARG A 95 -65.11 -12.05 -18.88
C ARG A 95 -63.68 -11.57 -19.11
N ARG A 96 -63.20 -11.58 -20.36
CA ARG A 96 -61.86 -11.11 -20.71
C ARG A 96 -61.61 -9.65 -20.32
N LYS A 97 -62.60 -8.78 -20.54
CA LYS A 97 -62.52 -7.37 -20.14
C LYS A 97 -62.39 -7.24 -18.62
N HIS A 98 -63.19 -8.00 -17.87
CA HIS A 98 -63.16 -7.99 -16.40
C HIS A 98 -61.80 -8.44 -15.84
N PHE A 99 -61.25 -9.57 -16.31
CA PHE A 99 -59.95 -10.08 -15.85
C PHE A 99 -58.77 -9.20 -16.27
N ARG A 100 -58.83 -8.54 -17.45
CA ARG A 100 -57.81 -7.55 -17.84
C ARG A 100 -57.82 -6.30 -16.96
N GLN A 101 -58.99 -5.87 -16.49
CA GLN A 101 -59.08 -4.75 -15.56
C GLN A 101 -58.43 -5.11 -14.23
N MET A 102 -58.79 -6.27 -13.65
CA MET A 102 -58.17 -6.74 -12.39
C MET A 102 -56.65 -6.88 -12.51
N LEU A 103 -56.15 -7.35 -13.65
CA LEU A 103 -54.71 -7.46 -13.91
C LEU A 103 -54.03 -6.09 -13.96
N PHE A 104 -54.65 -5.11 -14.62
CA PHE A 104 -54.14 -3.74 -14.66
C PHE A 104 -54.06 -3.14 -13.26
N ASP A 105 -55.12 -3.31 -12.47
CA ASP A 105 -55.20 -2.80 -11.10
C ASP A 105 -54.12 -3.44 -10.20
N ALA A 106 -53.85 -4.75 -10.37
CA ALA A 106 -52.77 -5.44 -9.65
C ALA A 106 -51.37 -4.95 -10.03
N PHE A 107 -51.13 -4.64 -11.32
CA PHE A 107 -49.85 -4.07 -11.76
C PHE A 107 -49.64 -2.64 -11.24
N ASP A 108 -50.70 -1.83 -11.21
CA ASP A 108 -50.64 -0.46 -10.67
C ASP A 108 -50.31 -0.47 -9.18
N GLU A 109 -50.90 -1.41 -8.42
CA GLU A 109 -50.63 -1.55 -6.98
C GLU A 109 -49.19 -2.01 -6.70
N ARG A 110 -48.68 -3.00 -7.45
CA ARG A 110 -47.27 -3.42 -7.39
C ARG A 110 -46.32 -2.26 -7.66
N LYS A 111 -46.63 -1.42 -8.66
CA LYS A 111 -45.81 -0.26 -9.03
C LYS A 111 -45.74 0.78 -7.90
N LYS A 112 -46.87 1.10 -7.27
CA LYS A 112 -46.93 2.03 -6.12
C LYS A 112 -46.07 1.55 -4.96
N LEU A 113 -46.08 0.24 -4.68
CA LEU A 113 -45.27 -0.35 -3.60
C LEU A 113 -43.77 -0.22 -3.88
N ILE A 114 -43.34 -0.50 -5.11
CA ILE A 114 -41.93 -0.36 -5.52
C ILE A 114 -41.47 1.10 -5.44
N GLU A 115 -42.31 2.05 -5.87
CA GLU A 115 -42.00 3.48 -5.79
C GLU A 115 -41.92 3.98 -4.34
N SER A 116 -42.80 3.52 -3.44
CA SER A 116 -42.77 3.89 -2.02
C SER A 116 -41.53 3.32 -1.30
N MET A 117 -41.15 2.07 -1.58
CA MET A 117 -39.90 1.48 -1.11
C MET A 117 -38.67 2.25 -1.60
N GLY A 118 -38.69 2.72 -2.84
CA GLY A 118 -37.63 3.55 -3.43
C GLY A 118 -37.50 4.92 -2.77
N LEU A 119 -38.63 5.52 -2.36
CA LEU A 119 -38.66 6.78 -1.60
C LEU A 119 -38.14 6.60 -0.18
N GLN A 120 -38.59 5.56 0.54
CA GLN A 120 -38.11 5.25 1.89
C GLN A 120 -36.60 5.04 1.93
N LYS A 121 -36.03 4.33 0.94
CA LYS A 121 -34.58 4.13 0.84
C LYS A 121 -33.82 5.46 0.68
N ARG A 122 -34.36 6.41 -0.09
CA ARG A 122 -33.75 7.75 -0.25
C ARG A 122 -33.85 8.55 1.04
N GLU A 123 -34.98 8.49 1.74
CA GLU A 123 -35.15 9.15 3.03
C GLU A 123 -34.21 8.57 4.10
N GLU A 124 -34.07 7.24 4.15
CA GLU A 124 -33.14 6.54 5.03
C GLU A 124 -31.68 6.94 4.72
N GLU A 125 -31.29 7.02 3.45
CA GLU A 125 -29.96 7.53 3.07
C GLU A 125 -29.74 8.99 3.48
N VAL A 126 -30.76 9.84 3.34
CA VAL A 126 -30.70 11.25 3.77
C VAL A 126 -30.60 11.35 5.29
N LEU A 127 -31.38 10.56 6.03
CA LEU A 127 -31.31 10.47 7.49
C LEU A 127 -29.95 9.95 7.94
N ARG A 128 -29.42 8.90 7.30
CA ARG A 128 -28.09 8.34 7.60
C ARG A 128 -26.99 9.36 7.34
N ARG A 129 -27.09 10.16 6.27
CA ARG A 129 -26.17 11.30 6.00
C ARG A 129 -26.29 12.38 7.07
N LYS A 130 -27.50 12.72 7.49
CA LYS A 130 -27.72 13.69 8.58
C LYS A 130 -27.20 13.15 9.92
N LEU A 131 -27.41 11.87 10.21
CA LEU A 131 -26.91 11.20 11.41
C LEU A 131 -25.38 11.13 11.40
N GLN A 132 -24.75 10.81 10.27
CA GLN A 132 -23.29 10.89 10.13
C GLN A 132 -22.74 12.30 10.31
N LYS A 133 -23.45 13.33 9.81
CA LYS A 133 -23.09 14.72 10.07
C LYS A 133 -23.27 15.09 11.54
N LEU A 134 -24.33 14.63 12.19
CA LEU A 134 -24.57 14.86 13.61
C LEU A 134 -23.54 14.14 14.46
N VAL A 135 -23.19 12.88 14.17
CA VAL A 135 -22.11 12.14 14.82
C VAL A 135 -20.75 12.79 14.57
N ALA A 136 -20.52 13.38 13.39
CA ALA A 136 -19.30 14.14 13.11
C ALA A 136 -19.25 15.47 13.89
N LEU A 137 -20.41 16.09 14.15
CA LEU A 137 -20.53 17.29 14.97
C LEU A 137 -20.44 16.98 16.48
N ASP A 138 -20.98 15.84 16.92
CA ASP A 138 -20.91 15.37 18.31
C ASP A 138 -19.53 14.80 18.67
N ASN A 139 -18.79 14.34 17.65
CA ASN A 139 -17.38 13.94 17.74
C ASN A 139 -16.42 15.05 17.28
N GLU A 140 -16.87 16.31 17.12
CA GLU A 140 -15.87 17.38 17.14
C GLU A 140 -15.19 17.29 18.50
N PRO A 141 -13.89 16.95 18.56
CA PRO A 141 -13.21 16.97 19.83
C PRO A 141 -13.36 18.40 20.31
N VAL A 142 -13.96 18.58 21.50
CA VAL A 142 -13.76 19.81 22.26
C VAL A 142 -12.27 20.06 22.19
N GLU A 143 -11.86 21.09 21.44
CA GLU A 143 -10.46 21.48 21.31
C GLU A 143 -9.97 21.71 22.74
N LYS A 144 -9.41 20.66 23.34
CA LYS A 144 -8.70 20.80 24.59
C LYS A 144 -7.58 21.76 24.26
N ALA A 145 -7.57 22.91 24.95
CA ALA A 145 -6.50 23.89 24.84
C ALA A 145 -5.16 23.15 24.77
N PRO A 146 -4.24 23.56 23.88
CA PRO A 146 -2.99 22.86 23.66
C PRO A 146 -2.32 22.64 25.01
N ASN A 147 -2.19 21.38 25.42
CA ASN A 147 -1.47 21.05 26.62
C ASN A 147 -0.03 21.53 26.40
N LEU A 148 0.42 22.53 27.15
CA LEU A 148 1.79 23.07 27.17
C LEU A 148 2.88 22.00 27.52
N VAL A 149 2.49 20.74 27.68
CA VAL A 149 3.28 19.59 28.11
C VAL A 149 3.07 18.42 27.13
N ASP A 150 3.34 18.65 25.84
CA ASP A 150 3.50 17.57 24.85
C ASP A 150 4.96 17.12 24.85
N LEU A 151 5.22 15.86 25.23
CA LEU A 151 6.58 15.33 25.31
C LEU A 151 7.24 15.27 23.93
N PHE A 152 6.47 14.97 22.87
CA PHE A 152 6.99 14.99 21.51
C PHE A 152 7.54 16.37 21.16
N PHE A 153 6.75 17.42 21.39
CA PHE A 153 7.17 18.80 21.18
C PHE A 153 8.47 19.13 21.91
N TRP A 154 8.54 18.87 23.22
CA TRP A 154 9.71 19.24 24.03
C TRP A 154 10.96 18.43 23.66
N VAL A 155 10.84 17.12 23.45
CA VAL A 155 11.98 16.28 23.04
C VAL A 155 12.51 16.74 21.68
N TYR A 156 11.63 16.96 20.71
CA TYR A 156 12.04 17.38 19.36
C TYR A 156 12.64 18.78 19.36
N LEU A 157 12.04 19.74 20.08
CA LEU A 157 12.54 21.11 20.20
C LEU A 157 13.92 21.15 20.87
N ILE A 158 14.07 20.47 22.02
CA ILE A 158 15.34 20.42 22.75
C ILE A 158 16.41 19.78 21.85
N PHE A 159 16.09 18.68 21.19
CA PHE A 159 17.02 18.03 20.26
C PHE A 159 17.42 18.96 19.10
N GLN A 160 16.48 19.69 18.50
CA GLN A 160 16.78 20.62 17.41
C GLN A 160 17.68 21.78 17.88
N VAL A 161 17.42 22.33 19.08
CA VAL A 161 18.28 23.37 19.67
C VAL A 161 19.69 22.84 19.93
N ILE A 162 19.82 21.63 20.50
CA ILE A 162 21.11 20.97 20.72
C ILE A 162 21.84 20.77 19.39
N THR A 163 21.15 20.27 18.37
CA THR A 163 21.71 20.05 17.04
C THR A 163 22.23 21.36 16.44
N CYS A 164 21.45 22.44 16.51
CA CYS A 164 21.90 23.76 16.07
C CYS A 164 23.18 24.23 16.77
N VAL A 165 23.28 24.03 18.10
CA VAL A 165 24.49 24.38 18.86
C VAL A 165 25.68 23.53 18.44
N ILE A 166 25.49 22.22 18.23
CA ILE A 166 26.58 21.34 17.79
C ILE A 166 27.05 21.75 16.38
N TYR A 167 26.14 22.02 15.44
CA TYR A 167 26.50 22.52 14.11
C TYR A 167 27.29 23.84 14.17
N TRP A 168 26.91 24.75 15.06
CA TRP A 168 27.63 26.02 15.25
C TRP A 168 29.07 25.82 15.72
N VAL A 169 29.32 24.78 16.53
CA VAL A 169 30.63 24.54 17.15
C VAL A 169 31.51 23.62 16.32
N ALA A 170 30.92 22.58 15.72
CA ALA A 170 31.63 21.44 15.12
C ALA A 170 31.65 21.44 13.58
N CYS A 171 30.92 22.34 12.92
CA CYS A 171 30.86 22.40 11.46
C CYS A 171 31.35 23.76 10.95
N ASP A 172 31.97 23.76 9.77
CA ASP A 172 32.32 24.96 9.03
C ASP A 172 32.20 24.72 7.52
N TYR A 173 32.56 25.72 6.71
CA TYR A 173 32.78 25.55 5.28
C TYR A 173 34.27 25.68 4.97
N SER A 174 34.76 24.90 4.00
CA SER A 174 36.18 24.97 3.63
C SER A 174 36.54 26.36 3.09
N ASP A 175 37.62 26.95 3.60
CA ASP A 175 38.22 28.18 3.06
C ASP A 175 38.90 27.96 1.68
N ASP A 176 39.05 26.69 1.26
CA ASP A 176 39.82 26.33 0.08
C ASP A 176 39.05 26.62 -1.23
N THR A 177 39.31 27.79 -1.80
CA THR A 177 38.86 28.16 -3.15
C THR A 177 39.67 27.48 -4.27
N ASN A 178 40.56 26.52 -3.95
CA ASN A 178 41.42 25.81 -4.92
C ASN A 178 41.25 24.28 -4.94
N SER A 179 40.18 23.79 -5.56
CA SER A 179 40.05 22.43 -6.06
C SER A 179 41.02 22.23 -7.24
N PRO A 180 41.58 21.02 -7.44
CA PRO A 180 42.66 20.78 -8.39
C PRO A 180 42.29 21.12 -9.86
N PRO A 181 43.27 21.51 -10.70
CA PRO A 181 43.09 22.44 -11.83
C PRO A 181 42.43 21.90 -13.10
N ASN A 182 41.83 20.70 -13.11
CA ASN A 182 41.55 20.00 -14.37
C ASN A 182 40.06 19.84 -14.76
N MET A 183 39.11 20.38 -13.99
CA MET A 183 37.75 20.66 -14.47
C MET A 183 37.23 21.89 -13.73
N GLY A 184 36.80 22.92 -14.48
CA GLY A 184 36.35 24.20 -13.91
C GLY A 184 35.33 24.01 -12.77
N TYR A 185 35.52 24.76 -11.69
CA TYR A 185 34.71 24.75 -10.46
C TYR A 185 33.19 24.64 -10.68
N THR A 186 32.68 25.31 -11.71
CA THR A 186 31.26 25.32 -12.10
C THR A 186 30.73 23.98 -12.59
N HIS A 187 31.54 23.19 -13.31
CA HIS A 187 31.13 21.87 -13.79
C HIS A 187 31.12 20.82 -12.67
N ARG A 188 32.04 20.94 -11.69
CA ARG A 188 32.13 20.01 -10.56
C ARG A 188 30.97 20.19 -9.58
N SER A 189 30.66 21.43 -9.19
CA SER A 189 29.53 21.72 -8.29
C SER A 189 28.17 21.36 -8.92
N ALA A 190 27.99 21.64 -10.22
CA ALA A 190 26.77 21.26 -10.94
C ALA A 190 26.57 19.74 -11.01
N ASN A 191 27.64 18.96 -11.22
CA ASN A 191 27.57 17.50 -11.24
C ASN A 191 27.19 16.92 -9.86
N TRP A 192 27.82 17.40 -8.79
CA TRP A 192 27.51 16.95 -7.42
C TRP A 192 26.12 17.37 -6.97
N TYR A 193 25.68 18.59 -7.32
CA TYR A 193 24.31 19.02 -7.07
C TYR A 193 23.30 18.12 -7.77
N THR A 194 23.57 17.71 -9.01
CA THR A 194 22.69 16.79 -9.75
C THR A 194 22.59 15.42 -9.08
N ILE A 195 23.73 14.86 -8.65
CA ILE A 195 23.75 13.60 -7.87
C ILE A 195 22.97 13.76 -6.57
N TRP A 196 23.17 14.87 -5.86
CA TRP A 196 22.41 15.18 -4.65
C TRP A 196 20.90 15.28 -4.92
N VAL A 197 20.46 15.91 -6.01
CA VAL A 197 19.04 15.94 -6.40
C VAL A 197 18.51 14.53 -6.61
N HIS A 198 19.26 13.64 -7.27
CA HIS A 198 18.86 12.25 -7.44
C HIS A 198 18.67 11.55 -6.09
N VAL A 199 19.65 11.67 -5.19
CA VAL A 199 19.58 11.09 -3.83
C VAL A 199 18.41 11.68 -3.05
N ALA A 200 18.26 13.00 -3.02
CA ALA A 200 17.20 13.69 -2.30
C ALA A 200 15.81 13.29 -2.82
N MET A 201 15.62 13.18 -4.15
CA MET A 201 14.36 12.74 -4.75
C MET A 201 14.05 11.27 -4.44
N LEU A 202 15.07 10.41 -4.44
CA LEU A 202 14.92 9.01 -4.05
C LEU A 202 14.40 8.89 -2.61
N VAL A 203 14.95 9.69 -1.69
CA VAL A 203 14.57 9.65 -0.27
C VAL A 203 13.25 10.40 -0.01
N LEU A 204 13.18 11.69 -0.29
CA LEU A 204 12.05 12.55 0.10
C LEU A 204 10.77 12.24 -0.69
N ALA A 205 10.87 11.99 -1.99
CA ALA A 205 9.70 11.69 -2.80
C ALA A 205 9.50 10.17 -2.98
N GLY A 206 10.58 9.45 -3.30
CA GLY A 206 10.54 8.00 -3.50
C GLY A 206 9.99 7.26 -2.29
N PHE A 207 10.68 7.32 -1.13
CA PHE A 207 10.24 6.58 0.07
C PHE A 207 8.88 7.05 0.59
N SER A 208 8.63 8.36 0.57
CA SER A 208 7.36 8.93 1.05
C SER A 208 6.16 8.35 0.31
N PHE A 209 6.20 8.33 -1.03
CA PHE A 209 5.13 7.73 -1.82
C PHE A 209 5.16 6.20 -1.77
N PHE A 210 6.34 5.58 -1.74
CA PHE A 210 6.47 4.12 -1.65
C PHE A 210 5.78 3.55 -0.39
N TYR A 211 5.79 4.29 0.72
CA TYR A 211 5.13 3.85 1.95
C TYR A 211 3.63 4.15 2.04
N THR A 212 3.03 4.83 1.07
CA THR A 212 1.57 5.10 1.08
C THR A 212 0.71 3.89 0.66
N PHE A 213 1.23 2.66 0.69
CA PHE A 213 0.48 1.50 0.19
C PHE A 213 -0.73 1.18 1.07
N MET A 214 -0.69 1.53 2.34
CA MET A 214 -1.81 1.37 3.28
C MET A 214 -2.87 2.46 3.05
N ARG A 215 -4.12 2.03 2.85
CA ARG A 215 -5.20 2.89 2.37
C ARG A 215 -5.60 4.05 3.31
N LYS A 216 -5.31 3.93 4.60
CA LYS A 216 -5.70 4.87 5.66
C LYS A 216 -4.50 5.50 6.39
N TYR A 217 -3.28 5.29 5.90
CA TYR A 217 -2.05 5.72 6.57
C TYR A 217 -1.19 6.61 5.66
N ALA A 218 -1.81 7.33 4.73
CA ALA A 218 -1.07 8.06 3.69
C ALA A 218 -0.43 9.34 4.25
N TYR A 219 -1.13 10.06 5.14
CA TYR A 219 -0.59 11.26 5.78
C TYR A 219 0.58 10.90 6.66
N SER A 220 0.39 9.92 7.55
CA SER A 220 1.44 9.41 8.43
C SER A 220 2.61 8.82 7.63
N ALA A 221 2.38 8.05 6.56
CA ALA A 221 3.48 7.52 5.73
C ALA A 221 4.36 8.64 5.16
N ILE A 222 3.77 9.68 4.55
CA ILE A 222 4.52 10.78 3.94
C ILE A 222 5.16 11.66 5.02
N SER A 223 4.38 12.11 6.00
CA SER A 223 4.84 13.04 7.03
C SER A 223 5.87 12.41 7.97
N HIS A 224 5.70 11.16 8.37
CA HIS A 224 6.71 10.47 9.20
C HIS A 224 7.97 10.16 8.41
N THR A 225 7.86 9.78 7.13
CA THR A 225 9.05 9.66 6.26
C THR A 225 9.81 10.97 6.20
N PHE A 226 9.10 12.09 6.01
CA PHE A 226 9.73 13.40 5.97
C PHE A 226 10.38 13.78 7.30
N LEU A 227 9.66 13.57 8.42
CA LEU A 227 10.16 13.83 9.78
C LEU A 227 11.43 13.03 10.10
N ILE A 228 11.42 11.73 9.84
CA ILE A 228 12.60 10.85 10.03
C ILE A 228 13.74 11.33 9.14
N THR A 229 13.46 11.66 7.87
CA THR A 229 14.49 12.06 6.92
C THR A 229 15.24 13.30 7.37
N VAL A 230 14.54 14.37 7.72
CA VAL A 230 15.18 15.64 8.10
C VAL A 230 15.91 15.55 9.45
N LEU A 231 15.39 14.74 10.38
CA LEU A 231 16.02 14.47 11.66
C LEU A 231 17.32 13.65 11.47
N ALA A 232 17.20 12.52 10.78
CA ALA A 232 18.30 11.60 10.54
C ALA A 232 19.41 12.25 9.70
N ALA A 233 19.07 13.05 8.70
CA ALA A 233 20.07 13.68 7.82
C ALA A 233 20.98 14.63 8.59
N GLN A 234 20.42 15.53 9.41
CA GLN A 234 21.21 16.43 10.25
C GLN A 234 22.05 15.65 11.26
N TRP A 235 21.46 14.66 11.91
CA TRP A 235 22.14 13.89 12.95
C TRP A 235 23.27 13.00 12.40
N THR A 236 23.08 12.43 11.22
CA THR A 236 24.07 11.60 10.52
C THR A 236 25.31 12.39 10.18
N ILE A 237 25.15 13.61 9.64
CA ILE A 237 26.28 14.47 9.28
C ILE A 237 27.17 14.72 10.51
N LEU A 238 26.57 15.08 11.64
CA LEU A 238 27.32 15.31 12.89
C LEU A 238 28.04 14.05 13.37
N HIS A 239 27.39 12.89 13.29
CA HIS A 239 28.02 11.62 13.67
C HIS A 239 29.20 11.25 12.79
N LEU A 240 29.12 11.51 11.48
CA LEU A 240 30.22 11.22 10.57
C LEU A 240 31.40 12.18 10.78
N ILE A 241 31.15 13.45 11.05
CA ILE A 241 32.21 14.40 11.45
C ILE A 241 32.87 13.96 12.75
N PHE A 242 32.08 13.48 13.72
CA PHE A 242 32.60 12.93 14.97
C PHE A 242 33.53 11.74 14.71
N TRP A 243 33.08 10.75 13.93
CA TRP A 243 33.89 9.56 13.65
C TRP A 243 35.11 9.86 12.77
N GLN A 244 35.03 10.82 11.85
CA GLN A 244 36.18 11.30 11.09
C GLN A 244 37.25 11.88 12.02
N ASN A 245 36.85 12.71 12.99
CA ASN A 245 37.78 13.23 13.99
C ASN A 245 38.39 12.15 14.87
N VAL A 246 37.64 11.07 15.17
CA VAL A 246 38.18 9.91 15.90
C VAL A 246 39.21 9.17 15.05
N ASP A 247 38.96 8.99 13.75
CA ASP A 247 39.89 8.36 12.81
C ASP A 247 41.17 9.18 12.63
N ASP A 248 41.03 10.51 12.57
CA ASP A 248 42.13 11.47 12.44
C ASP A 248 42.94 11.67 13.74
N GLY A 249 42.77 10.79 14.73
CA GLY A 249 43.58 10.78 15.96
C GLY A 249 43.07 11.68 17.09
N GLY A 250 41.88 12.28 16.94
CA GLY A 250 41.22 13.07 17.99
C GLY A 250 41.62 14.55 18.02
N ASP A 251 41.95 15.14 16.87
CA ASP A 251 42.29 16.57 16.76
C ASP A 251 41.07 17.51 16.89
N TRP A 252 39.84 16.97 16.93
CA TRP A 252 38.56 17.67 17.13
C TRP A 252 38.40 18.95 16.29
N ALA A 253 38.86 18.90 15.05
CA ALA A 253 38.67 19.95 14.07
C ALA A 253 37.20 20.05 13.65
N ARG A 254 36.80 21.25 13.21
CA ARG A 254 35.49 21.43 12.58
C ARG A 254 35.44 20.66 11.27
N GLY A 255 34.32 20.00 11.02
CA GLY A 255 34.08 19.31 9.75
C GLY A 255 33.58 20.26 8.68
N ASP A 256 34.20 20.22 7.51
CA ASP A 256 33.78 21.01 6.35
C ASP A 256 32.51 20.42 5.72
N LEU A 257 31.44 21.22 5.69
CA LEU A 257 30.19 20.84 5.07
C LEU A 257 30.27 20.99 3.55
N THR A 258 29.99 19.89 2.85
CA THR A 258 29.95 19.84 1.39
C THR A 258 28.63 19.27 0.89
N ILE A 259 28.40 19.29 -0.43
CA ILE A 259 27.26 18.58 -1.04
C ILE A 259 27.31 17.07 -0.72
N LEU A 260 28.53 16.51 -0.58
CA LEU A 260 28.70 15.11 -0.21
C LEU A 260 28.22 14.84 1.22
N SER A 261 28.44 15.77 2.15
CA SER A 261 27.88 15.71 3.51
C SER A 261 26.35 15.63 3.47
N LEU A 262 25.69 16.34 2.54
CA LEU A 262 24.23 16.24 2.38
C LEU A 262 23.79 14.86 1.86
N ILE A 263 24.57 14.25 0.96
CA ILE A 263 24.33 12.89 0.46
C ILE A 263 24.48 11.88 1.61
N ASP A 264 25.53 12.02 2.43
CA ASP A 264 25.73 11.22 3.64
C ASP A 264 24.52 11.28 4.59
N GLY A 265 23.99 12.49 4.81
CA GLY A 265 22.78 12.68 5.59
C GLY A 265 21.61 11.84 5.06
N TYR A 266 21.40 11.83 3.75
CA TYR A 266 20.35 11.02 3.13
C TYR A 266 20.62 9.51 3.15
N TYR A 267 21.87 9.07 3.16
CA TYR A 267 22.23 7.66 3.32
C TYR A 267 21.87 7.16 4.73
N GLY A 268 22.21 7.91 5.78
CA GLY A 268 21.81 7.58 7.16
C GLY A 268 20.30 7.66 7.37
N ALA A 269 19.65 8.66 6.77
CA ALA A 269 18.19 8.74 6.76
C ALA A 269 17.54 7.51 6.12
N THR A 270 18.10 7.02 5.02
CA THR A 270 17.57 5.85 4.33
C THR A 270 17.67 4.58 5.17
N ALA A 271 18.73 4.40 5.95
CA ALA A 271 18.81 3.29 6.91
C ALA A 271 17.63 3.33 7.89
N CYS A 272 17.35 4.50 8.47
CA CYS A 272 16.21 4.71 9.38
C CYS A 272 14.86 4.48 8.70
N LEU A 273 14.71 4.87 7.44
CA LEU A 273 13.47 4.62 6.68
C LEU A 273 13.25 3.14 6.41
N ILE A 274 14.32 2.38 6.14
CA ILE A 274 14.27 0.92 5.98
C ILE A 274 13.77 0.27 7.28
N THR A 275 14.32 0.68 8.43
CA THR A 275 13.83 0.26 9.75
C THR A 275 12.36 0.65 9.95
N PHE A 276 11.99 1.88 9.63
CA PHE A 276 10.60 2.37 9.71
C PHE A 276 9.64 1.50 8.89
N GLY A 277 10.10 0.91 7.79
CA GLY A 277 9.38 -0.10 7.01
C GLY A 277 8.72 -1.21 7.86
N PHE A 278 9.37 -1.69 8.92
CA PHE A 278 8.83 -2.70 9.83
C PHE A 278 7.79 -2.14 10.83
N LEU A 279 7.89 -0.85 11.12
CA LEU A 279 7.12 -0.12 12.14
C LEU A 279 5.95 0.69 11.56
N LEU A 280 5.77 0.65 10.24
CA LEU A 280 4.72 1.36 9.53
C LEU A 280 3.34 1.06 10.12
N GLY A 281 2.61 2.13 10.48
CA GLY A 281 1.30 2.05 11.09
C GLY A 281 1.27 1.70 12.57
N LYS A 282 2.44 1.44 13.19
CA LYS A 282 2.54 1.00 14.58
C LYS A 282 3.21 2.04 15.47
N ALA A 283 4.32 2.61 15.02
CA ALA A 283 5.10 3.55 15.83
C ALA A 283 4.45 4.94 15.93
N SER A 284 4.54 5.55 17.11
CA SER A 284 4.22 6.96 17.34
C SER A 284 5.34 7.88 16.84
N PRO A 285 5.05 9.16 16.53
CA PRO A 285 6.06 10.17 16.25
C PRO A 285 7.19 10.21 17.29
N LEU A 286 6.86 10.10 18.58
CA LEU A 286 7.86 10.10 19.64
C LEU A 286 8.78 8.87 19.57
N GLN A 287 8.22 7.67 19.37
CA GLN A 287 9.01 6.45 19.17
C GLN A 287 9.92 6.58 17.94
N LEU A 288 9.44 7.19 16.85
CA LEU A 288 10.21 7.41 15.64
C LEU A 288 11.38 8.38 15.86
N VAL A 289 11.21 9.41 16.69
CA VAL A 289 12.31 10.30 17.07
C VAL A 289 13.39 9.51 17.80
N PHE A 290 13.05 8.80 18.88
CA PHE A 290 14.04 8.00 19.63
C PHE A 290 14.71 6.94 18.77
N LEU A 291 13.93 6.18 17.99
CA LEU A 291 14.43 5.20 17.04
C LEU A 291 15.50 5.82 16.13
N THR A 292 15.19 6.96 15.52
CA THR A 292 16.10 7.66 14.59
C THR A 292 17.39 8.09 15.29
N LEU A 293 17.31 8.63 16.51
CA LEU A 293 18.48 9.10 17.25
C LEU A 293 19.48 7.97 17.57
N PHE A 294 18.96 6.83 18.03
CA PHE A 294 19.79 5.66 18.35
C PHE A 294 20.29 4.97 17.08
N GLU A 295 19.44 4.80 16.08
CA GLU A 295 19.78 4.11 14.85
C GLU A 295 20.91 4.81 14.09
N VAL A 296 20.85 6.14 13.96
CA VAL A 296 21.95 6.93 13.35
C VAL A 296 23.27 6.74 14.11
N GLY A 297 23.22 6.61 15.43
CA GLY A 297 24.36 6.26 16.27
C GLY A 297 25.04 4.96 15.83
N PHE A 298 24.27 3.88 15.75
CA PHE A 298 24.75 2.57 15.32
C PHE A 298 25.12 2.53 13.84
N TYR A 299 24.39 3.25 12.98
CA TYR A 299 24.69 3.38 11.55
C TYR A 299 26.06 4.03 11.34
N ALA A 300 26.32 5.14 12.04
CA ALA A 300 27.58 5.84 11.92
C ALA A 300 28.74 5.04 12.50
N LEU A 301 28.53 4.34 13.64
CA LEU A 301 29.51 3.39 14.17
C LEU A 301 29.81 2.27 13.17
N ASN A 302 28.78 1.72 12.52
CA ASN A 302 28.97 0.68 11.49
C ASN A 302 29.83 1.21 10.34
N ARG A 303 29.50 2.39 9.82
CA ARG A 303 30.28 3.02 8.74
C ARG A 303 31.71 3.34 9.14
N PHE A 304 31.93 3.87 10.34
CA PHE A 304 33.26 4.12 10.87
C PHE A 304 34.09 2.82 10.86
N VAL A 305 33.56 1.75 11.43
CA VAL A 305 34.29 0.47 11.50
C VAL A 305 34.54 -0.10 10.10
N VAL A 306 33.53 -0.20 9.24
CA VAL A 306 33.67 -0.95 7.98
C VAL A 306 34.29 -0.15 6.85
N LEU A 307 34.04 1.16 6.78
CA LEU A 307 34.52 1.99 5.67
C LEU A 307 35.80 2.76 6.02
N MET A 308 35.92 3.32 7.23
CA MET A 308 37.09 4.12 7.63
C MET A 308 38.21 3.22 8.17
N VAL A 309 37.91 2.36 9.16
CA VAL A 309 38.95 1.52 9.79
C VAL A 309 39.37 0.34 8.90
N LEU A 310 38.42 -0.29 8.22
CA LEU A 310 38.66 -1.52 7.44
C LEU A 310 38.86 -1.28 5.93
N ASP A 311 38.59 -0.07 5.43
CA ASP A 311 38.61 0.27 4.00
C ASP A 311 37.78 -0.70 3.12
N ALA A 312 36.67 -1.22 3.64
CA ALA A 312 35.74 -1.97 2.80
C ALA A 312 35.03 -1.02 1.82
N VAL A 313 34.67 -1.53 0.65
CA VAL A 313 34.04 -0.75 -0.42
C VAL A 313 32.57 -1.14 -0.54
N ASP A 314 31.67 -0.21 -0.20
CA ASP A 314 30.21 -0.37 -0.28
C ASP A 314 29.57 0.93 -0.83
N ILE A 315 29.89 1.29 -2.08
CA ILE A 315 29.65 2.64 -2.62
C ILE A 315 28.17 3.04 -2.72
N GLY A 316 27.28 2.07 -2.91
CA GLY A 316 25.82 2.26 -2.93
C GLY A 316 25.15 1.96 -1.60
N GLY A 317 25.90 1.66 -0.54
CA GLY A 317 25.37 1.39 0.78
C GLY A 317 24.58 0.07 0.90
N ALA A 318 24.83 -0.91 0.03
CA ALA A 318 24.04 -2.14 0.04
C ALA A 318 24.17 -2.91 1.38
N GLN A 319 25.34 -2.83 2.03
CA GLN A 319 25.60 -3.44 3.33
C GLN A 319 25.39 -2.44 4.48
N THR A 320 25.93 -1.24 4.34
CA THR A 320 25.93 -0.19 5.38
C THR A 320 24.61 0.54 5.55
N VAL A 321 23.75 0.59 4.51
CA VAL A 321 22.42 1.20 4.55
C VAL A 321 21.34 0.11 4.49
N HIS A 322 21.33 -0.70 3.42
CA HIS A 322 20.20 -1.60 3.16
C HIS A 322 20.16 -2.81 4.09
N LEU A 323 21.26 -3.57 4.16
CA LEU A 323 21.33 -4.72 5.05
C LEU A 323 21.32 -4.29 6.53
N PHE A 324 22.11 -3.27 6.88
CA PHE A 324 22.14 -2.68 8.22
C PHE A 324 20.74 -2.27 8.71
N GLY A 325 20.04 -1.39 7.98
CA GLY A 325 18.71 -0.92 8.38
C GLY A 325 17.68 -2.05 8.45
N THR A 326 17.80 -3.05 7.56
CA THR A 326 16.92 -4.23 7.65
C THR A 326 17.12 -5.00 8.95
N LEU A 327 18.37 -5.25 9.35
CA LEU A 327 18.70 -6.03 10.53
C LEU A 327 18.46 -5.25 11.81
N PHE A 328 18.67 -3.93 11.78
CA PHE A 328 18.27 -3.03 12.85
C PHE A 328 16.77 -3.08 13.08
N GLY A 329 15.97 -2.91 12.01
CA GLY A 329 14.52 -3.06 12.06
C GLY A 329 14.06 -4.41 12.59
N LEU A 330 14.66 -5.52 12.13
CA LEU A 330 14.37 -6.85 12.66
C LEU A 330 14.68 -6.98 14.17
N GLY A 331 15.78 -6.41 14.63
CA GLY A 331 16.13 -6.39 16.05
C GLY A 331 15.08 -5.64 16.88
N VAL A 332 14.67 -4.46 16.43
CA VAL A 332 13.66 -3.63 17.10
C VAL A 332 12.32 -4.37 17.18
N VAL A 333 11.78 -4.84 16.05
CA VAL A 333 10.48 -5.52 16.06
C VAL A 333 10.52 -6.90 16.71
N GLY A 334 11.68 -7.56 16.71
CA GLY A 334 11.89 -8.80 17.46
C GLY A 334 11.71 -8.60 18.97
N VAL A 335 12.31 -7.54 19.51
CA VAL A 335 12.15 -7.18 20.94
C VAL A 335 10.71 -6.78 21.25
N GLN A 336 10.10 -5.91 20.43
CA GLN A 336 8.69 -5.51 20.62
C GLN A 336 7.74 -6.72 20.57
N THR A 337 7.97 -7.65 19.64
CA THR A 337 7.17 -8.87 19.53
C THR A 337 7.33 -9.77 20.76
N LEU A 338 8.55 -9.92 21.28
CA LEU A 338 8.81 -10.71 22.49
C LEU A 338 8.09 -10.10 23.70
N ILE A 339 8.16 -8.78 23.86
CA ILE A 339 7.50 -8.07 24.96
C ILE A 339 5.98 -8.20 24.88
N GLY A 340 5.38 -7.94 23.72
CA GLY A 340 3.92 -8.07 23.55
C GLY A 340 3.42 -9.48 23.88
N GLN A 341 4.24 -10.50 23.63
CA GLN A 341 3.95 -11.88 24.05
C GLN A 341 4.02 -12.07 25.57
N LEU A 342 5.04 -11.51 26.24
CA LEU A 342 5.21 -11.59 27.69
C LEU A 342 4.11 -10.83 28.45
N LEU A 343 3.67 -9.69 27.91
CA LEU A 343 2.62 -8.85 28.49
C LEU A 343 1.19 -9.32 28.17
N GLN A 344 1.03 -10.44 27.46
CA GLN A 344 -0.27 -11.01 27.08
C GLN A 344 -1.20 -10.01 26.37
N GLU A 345 -0.68 -9.30 25.37
CA GLU A 345 -1.48 -8.35 24.60
C GLU A 345 -2.79 -8.97 24.07
N ASP A 346 -3.87 -8.19 24.16
CA ASP A 346 -5.21 -8.62 23.76
C ASP A 346 -5.28 -8.88 22.25
N LYS A 347 -5.33 -10.17 21.91
CA LYS A 347 -5.32 -10.66 20.52
C LYS A 347 -6.57 -10.28 19.74
N GLU A 348 -7.74 -10.18 20.38
CA GLU A 348 -8.97 -9.79 19.68
C GLU A 348 -8.92 -8.29 19.35
N ARG A 349 -8.36 -7.49 20.25
CA ARG A 349 -8.10 -6.08 20.03
C ARG A 349 -7.13 -5.81 18.87
N LEU A 350 -6.03 -6.59 18.78
CA LEU A 350 -5.07 -6.48 17.68
C LEU A 350 -5.70 -6.79 16.31
N LYS A 351 -6.57 -7.82 16.22
CA LYS A 351 -7.27 -8.17 14.98
C LYS A 351 -8.18 -7.06 14.47
N GLU A 352 -8.77 -6.27 15.36
CA GLU A 352 -9.61 -5.15 14.98
C GLU A 352 -8.79 -4.06 14.27
N PHE A 353 -7.61 -3.73 14.80
CA PHE A 353 -6.71 -2.74 14.22
C PHE A 353 -6.07 -3.19 12.91
N GLU A 354 -5.87 -4.50 12.72
CA GLU A 354 -5.31 -5.04 11.48
C GLU A 354 -6.22 -4.89 10.25
N LYS A 355 -7.49 -4.48 10.40
CA LYS A 355 -8.40 -4.27 9.26
C LYS A 355 -7.92 -3.17 8.31
N ASP A 356 -7.20 -2.18 8.83
CA ASP A 356 -6.80 -0.98 8.09
C ASP A 356 -5.40 -1.05 7.47
N LYS A 357 -4.68 -2.16 7.68
CA LYS A 357 -3.39 -2.45 7.01
C LYS A 357 -3.49 -2.73 5.50
N GLN A 358 -4.71 -2.79 4.96
CA GLN A 358 -4.98 -3.16 3.57
C GLN A 358 -4.60 -2.03 2.59
N SER A 359 -4.25 -2.39 1.37
CA SER A 359 -4.09 -1.43 0.27
C SER A 359 -5.42 -1.19 -0.47
N SER A 360 -5.46 -0.11 -1.25
CA SER A 360 -6.51 0.21 -2.20
C SER A 360 -5.91 0.40 -3.60
N TYR A 361 -6.75 0.49 -4.62
CA TYR A 361 -6.26 0.78 -5.98
C TYR A 361 -5.50 2.11 -6.05
N VAL A 362 -6.03 3.15 -5.40
CA VAL A 362 -5.43 4.48 -5.36
C VAL A 362 -4.12 4.48 -4.55
N SER A 363 -4.10 3.85 -3.39
CA SER A 363 -2.89 3.79 -2.56
C SER A 363 -1.75 3.07 -3.30
N ASN A 364 -2.08 2.00 -4.05
CA ASN A 364 -1.13 1.30 -4.90
C ASN A 364 -0.59 2.14 -6.07
N ILE A 365 -1.38 3.05 -6.64
CA ILE A 365 -0.90 3.99 -7.67
C ILE A 365 0.17 4.92 -7.08
N PHE A 366 -0.09 5.49 -5.89
CA PHE A 366 0.91 6.35 -5.23
C PHE A 366 2.17 5.58 -4.83
N THR A 367 2.04 4.36 -4.32
CA THR A 367 3.21 3.50 -4.08
C THR A 367 4.00 3.20 -5.35
N LEU A 368 3.32 2.97 -6.47
CA LEU A 368 3.99 2.79 -7.76
C LEU A 368 4.68 4.08 -8.24
N LEU A 369 4.12 5.25 -7.98
CA LEU A 369 4.79 6.53 -8.25
C LEU A 369 6.11 6.63 -7.48
N GLY A 370 6.11 6.32 -6.18
CA GLY A 370 7.34 6.26 -5.37
C GLY A 370 8.36 5.27 -5.95
N THR A 371 7.89 4.10 -6.36
CA THR A 371 8.71 3.07 -7.04
C THR A 371 9.39 3.62 -8.28
N LEU A 372 8.65 4.30 -9.17
CA LEU A 372 9.19 4.84 -10.42
C LEU A 372 10.21 5.96 -10.18
N ILE A 373 9.96 6.82 -9.19
CA ILE A 373 10.93 7.86 -8.79
C ILE A 373 12.23 7.19 -8.33
N MET A 374 12.16 6.21 -7.43
CA MET A 374 13.36 5.49 -6.98
C MET A 374 14.07 4.80 -8.16
N PHE A 375 13.32 4.16 -9.05
CA PHE A 375 13.86 3.45 -10.21
C PHE A 375 14.74 4.35 -11.09
N VAL A 376 14.27 5.57 -11.34
CA VAL A 376 14.99 6.55 -12.17
C VAL A 376 16.19 7.14 -11.43
N MET A 377 16.07 7.37 -10.12
CA MET A 377 17.11 8.05 -9.33
C MET A 377 18.22 7.11 -8.82
N TRP A 378 18.00 5.80 -8.82
CA TRP A 378 18.94 4.80 -8.29
C TRP A 378 20.35 4.84 -8.90
N PRO A 379 20.54 5.03 -10.22
CA PRO A 379 21.87 5.16 -10.79
C PRO A 379 22.65 6.34 -10.22
N GLY A 380 21.98 7.46 -9.93
CA GLY A 380 22.57 8.61 -9.25
C GLY A 380 22.99 8.29 -7.81
N TRP A 381 22.15 7.52 -7.10
CA TRP A 381 22.47 7.02 -5.77
C TRP A 381 23.75 6.20 -5.75
N ASN A 382 23.84 5.12 -6.54
CA ASN A 382 25.02 4.24 -6.53
C ASN A 382 26.29 4.96 -7.04
N ALA A 383 26.14 5.97 -7.90
CA ALA A 383 27.27 6.70 -8.46
C ALA A 383 27.89 7.75 -7.51
N ALA A 384 27.23 8.09 -6.40
CA ALA A 384 27.66 9.18 -5.52
C ALA A 384 29.08 8.96 -4.96
N TYR A 385 29.39 7.74 -4.51
CA TYR A 385 30.71 7.37 -3.99
C TYR A 385 31.54 6.52 -4.95
N ALA A 386 31.17 6.49 -6.24
CA ALA A 386 31.95 5.76 -7.21
C ALA A 386 33.36 6.38 -7.35
N PRO A 387 34.44 5.57 -7.36
CA PRO A 387 35.81 6.06 -7.56
C PRO A 387 35.93 6.92 -8.82
N ASN A 388 36.89 7.84 -8.80
CA ASN A 388 37.15 8.75 -9.93
C ASN A 388 37.29 7.95 -11.25
N GLY A 389 36.63 8.44 -12.31
CA GLY A 389 36.63 7.77 -13.62
C GLY A 389 35.73 6.53 -13.74
N SER A 390 35.12 6.04 -12.65
CA SER A 390 34.21 4.88 -12.67
C SER A 390 32.72 5.22 -12.62
N GLN A 391 32.36 6.47 -12.29
CA GLN A 391 30.97 6.92 -12.15
C GLN A 391 30.06 6.51 -13.31
N TYR A 392 30.49 6.68 -14.56
CA TYR A 392 29.69 6.30 -15.73
C TYR A 392 29.41 4.79 -15.76
N ARG A 393 30.39 3.94 -15.39
CA ARG A 393 30.20 2.49 -15.33
C ARG A 393 29.21 2.11 -14.24
N VAL A 394 29.30 2.76 -13.08
CA VAL A 394 28.39 2.51 -11.96
C VAL A 394 26.95 2.87 -12.35
N VAL A 395 26.75 3.99 -13.06
CA VAL A 395 25.44 4.36 -13.61
C VAL A 395 24.92 3.30 -14.58
N VAL A 396 25.75 2.87 -15.56
CA VAL A 396 25.37 1.86 -16.56
C VAL A 396 25.05 0.51 -15.91
N ASN A 397 25.91 0.02 -15.03
CA ASN A 397 25.72 -1.25 -14.33
C ASN A 397 24.49 -1.21 -13.41
N THR A 398 24.23 -0.08 -12.75
CA THR A 398 23.01 0.08 -11.95
C THR A 398 21.76 0.04 -12.83
N PHE A 399 21.76 0.74 -13.96
CA PHE A 399 20.66 0.69 -14.92
C PHE A 399 20.40 -0.74 -15.44
N LEU A 400 21.45 -1.47 -15.82
CA LEU A 400 21.34 -2.84 -16.32
C LEU A 400 20.84 -3.80 -15.23
N ALA A 401 21.31 -3.65 -14.00
CA ALA A 401 20.85 -4.47 -12.88
C ALA A 401 19.38 -4.19 -12.54
N ILE A 402 18.97 -2.93 -12.41
CA ILE A 402 17.61 -2.57 -11.99
C ILE A 402 16.56 -2.88 -13.09
N THR A 403 16.93 -2.73 -14.36
CA THR A 403 16.06 -3.16 -15.49
C THR A 403 15.94 -4.68 -15.55
N SER A 404 17.01 -5.42 -15.28
CA SER A 404 16.98 -6.89 -15.22
C SER A 404 16.13 -7.37 -14.03
N SER A 405 16.25 -6.75 -12.85
CA SER A 405 15.36 -7.08 -11.72
C SER A 405 13.91 -6.75 -12.02
N CYS A 406 13.64 -5.68 -12.75
CA CYS A 406 12.29 -5.33 -13.18
C CYS A 406 11.67 -6.42 -14.04
N ILE A 407 12.33 -6.82 -15.13
CA ILE A 407 11.85 -7.89 -16.02
C ILE A 407 11.55 -9.16 -15.22
N MET A 408 12.47 -9.53 -14.33
CA MET A 408 12.36 -10.77 -13.56
C MET A 408 11.32 -10.70 -12.45
N ALA A 409 11.12 -9.54 -11.84
CA ALA A 409 10.01 -9.33 -10.91
C ALA A 409 8.66 -9.59 -11.58
N PHE A 410 8.44 -9.07 -12.80
CA PHE A 410 7.23 -9.34 -13.57
C PHE A 410 7.08 -10.83 -13.92
N LEU A 411 8.13 -11.46 -14.46
CA LEU A 411 8.09 -12.87 -14.85
C LEU A 411 7.84 -13.79 -13.66
N THR A 412 8.56 -13.60 -12.55
CA THR A 412 8.41 -14.40 -11.33
C THR A 412 7.04 -14.17 -10.70
N SER A 413 6.58 -12.91 -10.58
CA SER A 413 5.25 -12.61 -10.05
C SER A 413 4.16 -13.29 -10.88
N ARG A 414 4.19 -13.17 -12.21
CA ARG A 414 3.21 -13.86 -13.08
C ARG A 414 3.22 -15.37 -12.89
N THR A 415 4.41 -15.95 -12.77
CA THR A 415 4.58 -17.40 -12.62
C THR A 415 3.97 -17.91 -11.33
N ILE A 416 4.25 -17.25 -10.19
CA ILE A 416 3.82 -17.75 -8.88
C ILE A 416 2.47 -17.20 -8.41
N ARG A 417 1.93 -16.17 -9.07
CA ARG A 417 0.63 -15.54 -8.76
C ARG A 417 -0.45 -15.92 -9.78
N ALA A 418 -0.46 -17.20 -10.19
CA ALA A 418 -1.48 -17.80 -11.06
C ALA A 418 -1.74 -17.02 -12.37
N GLY A 419 -0.67 -16.56 -13.03
CA GLY A 419 -0.76 -15.88 -14.32
C GLY A 419 -1.14 -14.40 -14.26
N LYS A 420 -1.31 -13.81 -13.07
CA LYS A 420 -1.54 -12.37 -12.87
C LYS A 420 -0.34 -11.73 -12.18
N PHE A 421 -0.12 -10.44 -12.36
CA PHE A 421 0.90 -9.71 -11.58
C PHE A 421 0.30 -9.28 -10.25
N LEU A 422 1.04 -9.44 -9.16
CA LEU A 422 0.68 -8.85 -7.87
C LEU A 422 1.37 -7.50 -7.73
N MET A 423 0.60 -6.43 -7.54
CA MET A 423 1.15 -5.07 -7.46
C MET A 423 2.16 -4.91 -6.32
N PHE A 424 1.97 -5.64 -5.21
CA PHE A 424 2.93 -5.69 -4.11
C PHE A 424 4.34 -6.15 -4.56
N ASP A 425 4.40 -7.18 -5.42
CA ASP A 425 5.65 -7.69 -5.99
C ASP A 425 6.28 -6.62 -6.92
N ILE A 426 5.46 -6.05 -7.83
CA ILE A 426 5.92 -5.10 -8.86
C ILE A 426 6.45 -3.81 -8.26
N GLN A 427 5.78 -3.26 -7.25
CA GLN A 427 6.23 -2.03 -6.59
C GLN A 427 7.61 -2.19 -5.93
N ARG A 428 8.02 -3.41 -5.56
CA ARG A 428 9.18 -3.61 -4.68
C ARG A 428 10.31 -4.35 -5.36
N ALA A 429 10.05 -5.56 -5.87
CA ALA A 429 11.09 -6.40 -6.47
C ALA A 429 11.72 -5.79 -7.74
N THR A 430 11.03 -4.86 -8.40
CA THR A 430 11.58 -4.15 -9.56
C THR A 430 12.80 -3.30 -9.20
N LEU A 431 12.92 -2.87 -7.93
CA LEU A 431 14.02 -2.08 -7.40
C LEU A 431 15.20 -2.92 -6.87
N ALA A 432 15.00 -4.24 -6.67
CA ALA A 432 15.95 -5.11 -5.99
C ALA A 432 17.35 -5.12 -6.64
N GLY A 433 17.43 -5.00 -7.97
CA GLY A 433 18.70 -4.95 -8.70
C GLY A 433 19.52 -3.71 -8.41
N GLY A 434 18.88 -2.58 -8.11
CA GLY A 434 19.56 -1.34 -7.69
C GLY A 434 20.30 -1.51 -6.35
N ILE A 435 19.72 -2.30 -5.43
CA ILE A 435 20.34 -2.65 -4.14
C ILE A 435 21.42 -3.71 -4.33
N ALA A 436 21.09 -4.80 -5.03
CA ALA A 436 21.96 -5.97 -5.16
C ALA A 436 23.28 -5.67 -5.90
N ILE A 437 23.31 -4.65 -6.75
CA ILE A 437 24.55 -4.22 -7.38
C ILE A 437 25.39 -3.30 -6.48
N GLY A 438 24.82 -2.64 -5.47
CA GLY A 438 25.37 -1.45 -4.81
C GLY A 438 26.58 -1.61 -3.87
N SER A 439 27.19 -2.79 -3.76
CA SER A 439 28.45 -2.99 -3.00
C SER A 439 29.66 -2.53 -3.84
N ALA A 440 30.82 -3.20 -3.76
CA ALA A 440 31.97 -2.97 -4.65
C ALA A 440 31.69 -3.33 -6.12
N THR A 441 30.67 -4.16 -6.34
CA THR A 441 30.33 -4.80 -7.60
C THR A 441 30.15 -3.89 -8.81
N PRO A 442 29.45 -2.73 -8.76
CA PRO A 442 29.14 -1.97 -9.97
C PRO A 442 30.40 -1.34 -10.59
N VAL A 443 31.49 -1.24 -9.82
CA VAL A 443 32.78 -0.72 -10.26
C VAL A 443 33.53 -1.77 -11.09
N VAL A 444 33.45 -3.05 -10.73
CA VAL A 444 34.35 -4.09 -11.24
C VAL A 444 33.69 -5.15 -12.12
N VAL A 445 32.36 -5.21 -12.20
CA VAL A 445 31.67 -6.18 -13.08
C VAL A 445 31.43 -5.65 -14.49
N SER A 446 31.39 -6.58 -15.43
CA SER A 446 30.95 -6.33 -16.80
C SER A 446 29.44 -6.07 -16.87
N PRO A 447 28.93 -5.48 -17.97
CA PRO A 447 27.50 -5.28 -18.20
C PRO A 447 26.67 -6.56 -18.03
N GLY A 448 27.16 -7.70 -18.52
CA GLY A 448 26.49 -8.99 -18.36
C GLY A 448 26.44 -9.46 -16.90
N GLY A 449 27.51 -9.23 -16.13
CA GLY A 449 27.52 -9.51 -14.69
C GLY A 449 26.48 -8.70 -13.92
N ALA A 450 26.35 -7.41 -14.24
CA ALA A 450 25.34 -6.54 -13.64
C ALA A 450 23.90 -7.03 -13.94
N MET A 451 23.63 -7.46 -15.18
CA MET A 451 22.32 -8.03 -15.55
C MET A 451 22.01 -9.33 -14.79
N VAL A 452 22.99 -10.22 -14.63
CA VAL A 452 22.81 -11.48 -13.88
C VAL A 452 22.46 -11.20 -12.42
N ILE A 453 23.16 -10.27 -11.78
CA ILE A 453 22.87 -9.87 -10.38
C ILE A 453 21.45 -9.31 -10.27
N GLY A 454 21.07 -8.42 -11.20
CA GLY A 454 19.72 -7.87 -11.26
C GLY A 454 18.65 -8.95 -11.44
N LEU A 455 18.85 -9.88 -12.36
CA LEU A 455 17.94 -11.00 -12.61
C LEU A 455 17.73 -11.84 -11.34
N VAL A 456 18.82 -12.20 -10.66
CA VAL A 456 18.75 -12.99 -9.42
C VAL A 456 18.04 -12.20 -8.33
N ALA A 457 18.36 -10.91 -8.16
CA ALA A 457 17.73 -10.05 -7.16
C ALA A 457 16.20 -9.94 -7.36
N GLY A 458 15.75 -9.76 -8.60
CA GLY A 458 14.31 -9.70 -8.92
C GLY A 458 13.57 -10.99 -8.56
N ILE A 459 14.15 -12.16 -8.89
CA ILE A 459 13.59 -13.46 -8.53
C ILE A 459 13.55 -13.64 -7.00
N VAL A 460 14.70 -13.44 -6.34
CA VAL A 460 14.85 -13.66 -4.90
C VAL A 460 13.92 -12.76 -4.10
N SER A 461 13.75 -11.49 -4.51
CA SER A 461 12.85 -10.56 -3.83
C SER A 461 11.39 -11.01 -3.92
N VAL A 462 10.91 -11.42 -5.10
CA VAL A 462 9.53 -11.94 -5.26
C VAL A 462 9.31 -13.24 -4.47
N LEU A 463 10.27 -14.17 -4.52
CA LEU A 463 10.19 -15.40 -3.71
C LEU A 463 10.24 -15.09 -2.21
N GLY A 464 11.01 -14.08 -1.82
CA GLY A 464 11.05 -13.56 -0.46
C GLY A 464 9.66 -13.13 0.03
N TYR A 465 8.94 -12.32 -0.76
CA TYR A 465 7.57 -11.92 -0.40
C TYR A 465 6.60 -13.10 -0.32
N ALA A 466 6.78 -14.09 -1.19
CA ALA A 466 5.88 -15.24 -1.26
C ALA A 466 6.13 -16.26 -0.14
N TYR A 467 7.36 -16.40 0.35
CA TYR A 467 7.75 -17.49 1.25
C TYR A 467 8.47 -17.03 2.51
N VAL A 468 9.42 -16.09 2.43
CA VAL A 468 10.22 -15.65 3.58
C VAL A 468 9.41 -14.73 4.49
N ASN A 469 8.75 -13.71 3.94
CA ASN A 469 7.91 -12.78 4.72
C ASN A 469 6.78 -13.50 5.47
N PRO A 470 6.03 -14.44 4.85
CA PRO A 470 5.07 -15.26 5.58
C PRO A 470 5.72 -16.16 6.64
N ALA A 471 6.91 -16.72 6.37
CA ALA A 471 7.59 -17.60 7.32
C ALA A 471 8.03 -16.88 8.61
N ILE A 472 8.55 -15.65 8.52
CA ILE A 472 8.87 -14.88 9.73
C ILE A 472 7.62 -14.50 10.55
N GLY A 473 6.46 -14.51 9.90
CA GLY A 473 5.16 -14.35 10.55
C GLY A 473 4.83 -15.45 11.55
N TYR A 474 5.42 -16.65 11.44
CA TYR A 474 5.29 -17.70 12.47
C TYR A 474 5.95 -17.32 13.79
N PHE A 475 6.95 -16.43 13.76
CA PHE A 475 7.54 -15.81 14.95
C PHE A 475 6.79 -14.54 15.40
N LYS A 476 5.64 -14.24 14.78
CA LYS A 476 4.82 -13.03 14.97
C LYS A 476 5.53 -11.72 14.58
N ILE A 477 6.57 -11.81 13.75
CA ILE A 477 7.20 -10.64 13.14
C ILE A 477 6.45 -10.33 11.85
N HIS A 478 5.83 -9.14 11.80
CA HIS A 478 5.02 -8.70 10.68
C HIS A 478 5.73 -7.63 9.86
N ASP A 479 6.32 -8.05 8.73
CA ASP A 479 6.93 -7.17 7.73
C ASP A 479 5.94 -6.86 6.59
N HIS A 480 5.10 -5.84 6.81
CA HIS A 480 4.09 -5.42 5.82
C HIS A 480 4.67 -4.64 4.65
N ALA A 481 5.77 -3.91 4.86
CA ALA A 481 6.41 -3.15 3.79
C ALA A 481 7.28 -4.04 2.89
N GLY A 482 7.58 -5.27 3.28
CA GLY A 482 8.45 -6.16 2.51
C GLY A 482 9.93 -5.83 2.67
N VAL A 483 10.32 -5.23 3.79
CA VAL A 483 11.68 -4.75 4.04
C VAL A 483 12.70 -5.88 3.94
N LEU A 484 12.42 -7.03 4.56
CA LEU A 484 13.35 -8.16 4.57
C LEU A 484 13.65 -8.66 3.16
N SER A 485 12.62 -8.75 2.31
CA SER A 485 12.74 -9.28 0.96
C SER A 485 13.27 -8.27 -0.05
N LEU A 486 13.00 -6.98 0.12
CA LEU A 486 13.57 -5.95 -0.73
C LEU A 486 15.00 -5.62 -0.32
N HIS A 487 15.20 -5.17 0.92
CA HIS A 487 16.45 -4.60 1.40
C HIS A 487 17.38 -5.66 1.98
N GLY A 488 16.86 -6.56 2.82
CA GLY A 488 17.68 -7.59 3.48
C GLY A 488 18.27 -8.61 2.51
N LEU A 489 17.42 -9.33 1.77
CA LEU A 489 17.86 -10.36 0.83
C LEU A 489 18.70 -9.77 -0.32
N SER A 490 18.33 -8.60 -0.84
CA SER A 490 19.12 -7.94 -1.88
C SER A 490 20.45 -7.41 -1.34
N GLY A 491 20.49 -6.87 -0.11
CA GLY A 491 21.73 -6.43 0.55
C GLY A 491 22.67 -7.59 0.85
N LEU A 492 22.14 -8.74 1.28
CA LEU A 492 22.91 -9.98 1.45
C LEU A 492 23.47 -10.46 0.11
N LEU A 493 22.64 -10.48 -0.94
CA LEU A 493 23.08 -10.80 -2.30
C LEU A 493 24.18 -9.83 -2.77
N ALA A 494 24.06 -8.54 -2.45
CA ALA A 494 25.06 -7.53 -2.78
C ALA A 494 26.38 -7.78 -2.08
N GLY A 495 26.35 -8.13 -0.79
CA GLY A 495 27.57 -8.48 -0.03
C GLY A 495 28.28 -9.70 -0.62
N VAL A 496 27.53 -10.76 -0.94
CA VAL A 496 28.09 -11.96 -1.60
C VAL A 496 28.65 -11.64 -2.98
N ALA A 497 27.91 -10.88 -3.79
CA ALA A 497 28.38 -10.44 -5.11
C ALA A 497 29.60 -9.53 -5.01
N GLY A 498 29.67 -8.67 -4.00
CA GLY A 498 30.81 -7.81 -3.69
C GLY A 498 32.06 -8.63 -3.36
N ILE A 499 31.94 -9.60 -2.46
CA ILE A 499 33.04 -10.52 -2.11
C ILE A 499 33.58 -11.23 -3.36
N ILE A 500 32.69 -11.84 -4.16
CA ILE A 500 33.08 -12.61 -5.35
C ILE A 500 33.71 -11.69 -6.41
N SER A 501 33.07 -10.57 -6.71
CA SER A 501 33.53 -9.67 -7.77
C SER A 501 34.85 -8.98 -7.41
N THR A 502 35.04 -8.58 -6.15
CA THR A 502 36.33 -8.10 -5.64
C THR A 502 37.40 -9.19 -5.73
N ALA A 503 37.11 -10.43 -5.32
CA ALA A 503 38.09 -11.52 -5.39
C ALA A 503 38.56 -11.82 -6.82
N ILE A 504 37.67 -11.69 -7.81
CA ILE A 504 38.02 -11.85 -9.23
C ILE A 504 38.81 -10.63 -9.73
N ALA A 505 38.37 -9.41 -9.38
CA ALA A 505 39.03 -8.18 -9.79
C ALA A 505 40.49 -8.13 -9.30
N CYS A 506 40.73 -8.50 -8.05
CA CYS A 506 42.06 -8.53 -7.43
C CYS A 506 43.03 -9.58 -8.02
N GLN A 507 42.60 -10.41 -8.98
CA GLN A 507 43.50 -11.31 -9.74
C GLN A 507 44.15 -10.62 -10.95
N ASN A 508 43.77 -9.37 -11.24
CA ASN A 508 44.27 -8.61 -12.38
C ASN A 508 44.91 -7.30 -11.87
N ASP A 509 45.86 -6.76 -12.63
CA ASP A 509 46.44 -5.45 -12.31
C ASP A 509 45.49 -4.31 -12.67
N TYR A 510 44.64 -4.53 -13.69
CA TYR A 510 43.69 -3.54 -14.21
C TYR A 510 42.30 -4.13 -14.41
N VAL A 511 41.27 -3.31 -14.16
CA VAL A 511 39.87 -3.60 -14.48
C VAL A 511 39.29 -2.41 -15.25
N PHE A 512 38.85 -2.66 -16.49
CA PHE A 512 38.32 -1.64 -17.41
C PHE A 512 39.24 -0.41 -17.57
N GLY A 513 40.56 -0.63 -17.60
CA GLY A 513 41.55 0.42 -17.77
C GLY A 513 41.88 1.20 -16.48
N GLN A 514 41.37 0.78 -15.32
CA GLN A 514 41.72 1.34 -14.02
C GLN A 514 42.59 0.36 -13.21
N PRO A 515 43.70 0.83 -12.60
CA PRO A 515 44.48 -0.01 -11.69
C PRO A 515 43.61 -0.50 -10.53
N VAL A 516 43.75 -1.77 -10.16
CA VAL A 516 42.97 -2.35 -9.05
C VAL A 516 43.31 -1.68 -7.71
N GLU A 517 44.55 -1.24 -7.52
CA GLU A 517 45.01 -0.53 -6.32
C GLU A 517 44.31 0.82 -6.11
N GLU A 518 43.84 1.48 -7.18
CA GLU A 518 43.03 2.70 -7.09
C GLU A 518 41.58 2.41 -6.67
N LEU A 519 41.11 1.17 -6.86
CA LEU A 519 39.76 0.74 -6.53
C LEU A 519 39.68 0.12 -5.13
N PHE A 520 40.76 -0.53 -4.69
CA PHE A 520 40.80 -1.35 -3.49
C PHE A 520 42.07 -1.10 -2.67
N LEU A 521 41.94 -0.31 -1.60
CA LEU A 521 43.04 0.10 -0.73
C LEU A 521 43.73 -1.08 -0.01
N ARG A 522 43.05 -2.22 0.14
CA ARG A 522 43.60 -3.43 0.77
C ARG A 522 44.19 -4.42 -0.25
N GLY A 523 44.31 -4.02 -1.52
CA GLY A 523 44.91 -4.82 -2.60
C GLY A 523 44.31 -6.23 -2.67
N GLY A 524 45.15 -7.26 -2.80
CA GLY A 524 44.72 -8.66 -2.90
C GLY A 524 43.91 -9.18 -1.70
N SER A 525 43.96 -8.51 -0.54
CA SER A 525 43.20 -8.90 0.65
C SER A 525 41.80 -8.31 0.70
N GLN A 526 41.43 -7.43 -0.24
CA GLN A 526 40.17 -6.67 -0.20
C GLN A 526 38.93 -7.56 -0.08
N ALA A 527 38.90 -8.71 -0.74
CA ALA A 527 37.77 -9.64 -0.64
C ALA A 527 37.50 -10.11 0.80
N GLY A 528 38.56 -10.28 1.61
CA GLY A 528 38.44 -10.60 3.03
C GLY A 528 37.83 -9.45 3.85
N TYR A 529 38.19 -8.21 3.53
CA TYR A 529 37.58 -7.03 4.16
C TYR A 529 36.10 -6.85 3.76
N GLN A 530 35.70 -7.27 2.56
CA GLN A 530 34.28 -7.32 2.19
C GLN A 530 33.48 -8.35 2.98
N VAL A 531 34.09 -9.50 3.32
CA VAL A 531 33.50 -10.48 4.26
C VAL A 531 33.32 -9.84 5.64
N LEU A 532 34.33 -9.13 6.15
CA LEU A 532 34.24 -8.42 7.43
C LEU A 532 33.14 -7.35 7.40
N CYS A 533 33.05 -6.55 6.34
CA CYS A 533 31.98 -5.57 6.15
C CYS A 533 30.59 -6.19 6.28
N LEU A 534 30.38 -7.37 5.66
CA LEU A 534 29.12 -8.10 5.73
C LEU A 534 28.81 -8.54 7.17
N ILE A 535 29.75 -9.22 7.81
CA ILE A 535 29.55 -9.79 9.16
C ILE A 535 29.36 -8.69 10.21
N ILE A 536 30.17 -7.64 10.14
CA ILE A 536 30.12 -6.51 11.09
C ILE A 536 28.83 -5.73 10.91
N SER A 537 28.41 -5.44 9.67
CA SER A 537 27.12 -4.78 9.41
C SER A 537 25.94 -5.60 9.92
N ILE A 538 26.01 -6.94 9.83
CA ILE A 538 25.02 -7.83 10.43
C ILE A 538 25.01 -7.70 11.95
N GLY A 539 26.19 -7.78 12.58
CA GLY A 539 26.33 -7.74 14.03
C GLY A 539 25.88 -6.41 14.64
N ILE A 540 26.36 -5.29 14.11
CA ILE A 540 26.01 -3.95 14.61
C ILE A 540 24.55 -3.63 14.32
N GLY A 541 24.04 -3.96 13.12
CA GLY A 541 22.64 -3.77 12.77
C GLY A 541 21.71 -4.50 13.73
N LEU A 542 21.86 -5.82 13.87
CA LEU A 542 21.00 -6.62 14.75
C LEU A 542 21.16 -6.24 16.23
N GLY A 543 22.40 -6.08 16.70
CA GLY A 543 22.70 -5.71 18.09
C GLY A 543 22.15 -4.33 18.46
N GLY A 544 22.37 -3.33 17.59
CA GLY A 544 21.83 -1.98 17.77
C GLY A 544 20.31 -1.95 17.73
N GLY A 545 19.69 -2.74 16.85
CA GLY A 545 18.24 -2.89 16.79
C GLY A 545 17.65 -3.48 18.06
N ILE A 546 18.27 -4.53 18.61
CA ILE A 546 17.85 -5.13 19.89
C ILE A 546 17.99 -4.11 21.03
N ALA A 547 19.14 -3.44 21.13
CA ALA A 547 19.36 -2.42 22.17
C ALA A 547 18.32 -1.29 22.09
N THR A 548 18.03 -0.82 20.87
CA THR A 548 17.04 0.24 20.65
C THR A 548 15.61 -0.25 20.92
N GLY A 549 15.28 -1.49 20.57
CA GLY A 549 14.01 -2.11 20.93
C GLY A 549 13.77 -2.15 22.44
N VAL A 550 14.81 -2.38 23.24
CA VAL A 550 14.74 -2.31 24.71
C VAL A 550 14.53 -0.87 25.19
N VAL A 551 15.13 0.12 24.52
CA VAL A 551 14.85 1.54 24.85
C VAL A 551 13.39 1.91 24.56
N LEU A 552 12.86 1.51 23.40
CA LEU A 552 11.46 1.76 23.05
C LEU A 552 10.49 1.07 24.02
N PHE A 553 10.84 -0.11 24.53
CA PHE A 553 10.07 -0.76 25.59
C PHE A 553 9.95 0.09 26.85
N PHE A 554 11.05 0.65 27.33
CA PHE A 554 11.01 1.51 28.52
C PHE A 554 10.23 2.81 28.25
N LEU A 555 10.28 3.32 27.02
CA LEU A 555 9.45 4.46 26.60
C LEU A 555 7.97 4.12 26.63
N ASP A 556 7.57 2.94 26.12
CA ASP A 556 6.18 2.47 26.15
C ASP A 556 5.71 2.21 27.59
N MET A 557 6.58 1.68 28.44
CA MET A 557 6.29 1.52 29.86
C MET A 557 6.08 2.87 30.55
N LEU A 558 6.95 3.87 30.29
CA LEU A 558 6.79 5.23 30.81
C LEU A 558 5.44 5.83 30.36
N ALA A 559 5.05 5.57 29.10
CA ALA A 559 3.79 6.01 28.54
C ALA A 559 2.57 5.55 29.36
N GLN A 560 2.60 4.34 29.92
CA GLN A 560 1.50 3.83 30.75
C GLN A 560 1.28 4.63 32.05
N TYR A 561 2.35 5.20 32.61
CA TYR A 561 2.28 5.96 33.87
C TYR A 561 2.16 7.47 33.67
N VAL A 562 2.44 7.96 32.47
CA VAL A 562 2.37 9.37 32.12
C VAL A 562 1.34 9.54 31.00
N PRO A 563 0.08 9.90 31.31
CA PRO A 563 -0.99 10.04 30.32
C PRO A 563 -0.68 11.01 29.18
N GLN A 564 0.28 11.93 29.38
CA GLN A 564 0.80 12.86 28.37
C GLN A 564 1.74 12.21 27.35
N VAL A 565 2.23 11.01 27.64
CA VAL A 565 3.09 10.16 26.79
C VAL A 565 2.29 9.00 26.20
N ALA A 566 1.22 8.58 26.87
CA ALA A 566 0.24 7.63 26.35
C ALA A 566 -0.48 8.21 25.12
N GLU A 567 -0.07 7.81 23.93
CA GLU A 567 -0.92 7.97 22.76
C GLU A 567 -2.13 7.03 22.86
N PRO A 568 -3.30 7.42 22.32
CA PRO A 568 -4.40 6.49 22.21
C PRO A 568 -3.97 5.31 21.32
N GLU A 569 -3.69 4.16 21.93
CA GLU A 569 -3.37 2.87 21.28
C GLU A 569 -4.48 2.37 20.32
N LYS A 570 -5.53 3.16 20.09
CA LYS A 570 -6.82 2.73 19.53
C LYS A 570 -6.91 2.79 18.00
N MET A 571 -5.84 3.14 17.28
CA MET A 571 -5.89 3.31 15.81
C MET A 571 -4.56 2.99 15.11
N LEU A 572 -4.15 1.71 15.06
CA LEU A 572 -3.01 1.31 14.20
C LEU A 572 -3.39 1.46 12.72
N TYR A 573 -2.39 1.76 11.88
CA TYR A 573 -2.55 1.87 10.42
C TYR A 573 -3.58 2.92 9.96
N SER A 574 -3.87 3.92 10.79
CA SER A 574 -4.83 5.00 10.49
C SER A 574 -4.25 6.39 10.77
N ASP A 575 -4.42 7.31 9.84
CA ASP A 575 -4.02 8.72 9.93
C ASP A 575 -4.81 9.45 11.04
N GLN A 576 -6.02 9.01 11.36
CA GLN A 576 -6.83 9.55 12.47
C GLN A 576 -6.11 9.51 13.83
N ARG A 577 -5.09 8.66 13.97
CA ARG A 577 -4.28 8.59 15.18
C ARG A 577 -3.50 9.88 15.43
N HIS A 578 -3.02 10.53 14.36
CA HIS A 578 -2.05 11.64 14.45
C HIS A 578 -2.49 12.90 13.70
N PHE A 579 -3.52 12.80 12.85
CA PHE A 579 -3.95 13.89 11.97
C PHE A 579 -5.44 14.18 12.10
N HIS A 580 -5.80 15.45 11.95
CA HIS A 580 -7.16 15.83 11.60
C HIS A 580 -7.45 15.37 10.17
N VAL A 581 -8.29 14.35 10.04
CA VAL A 581 -8.65 13.79 8.73
C VAL A 581 -9.89 14.49 8.14
N PRO A 582 -9.99 14.59 6.80
CA PRO A 582 -11.18 15.10 6.14
C PRO A 582 -12.45 14.28 6.44
N ALA A 583 -13.62 14.92 6.30
CA ALA A 583 -14.92 14.30 6.59
C ALA A 583 -15.27 13.08 5.72
N ASP A 584 -14.59 12.87 4.60
CA ASP A 584 -14.76 11.73 3.70
C ASP A 584 -13.74 10.61 3.89
N PHE A 585 -12.85 10.70 4.89
CA PHE A 585 -11.82 9.70 5.19
C PHE A 585 -12.39 8.27 5.30
N GLU A 586 -13.51 8.08 6.00
CA GLU A 586 -14.16 6.77 6.18
C GLU A 586 -14.88 6.24 4.92
N ARG A 587 -15.12 7.09 3.91
CA ARG A 587 -15.79 6.65 2.66
C ARG A 587 -14.91 5.77 1.78
N THR A 588 -13.61 5.70 2.07
CA THR A 588 -12.66 4.82 1.39
C THR A 588 -12.92 3.32 1.63
N ILE A 589 -13.83 2.94 2.54
CA ILE A 589 -14.09 1.55 2.93
C ILE A 589 -15.18 0.87 2.08
N VAL A 590 -16.18 1.59 1.60
CA VAL A 590 -17.32 0.93 0.96
C VAL A 590 -16.98 0.72 -0.51
N PRO A 591 -16.84 -0.53 -0.99
CA PRO A 591 -16.87 -0.76 -2.42
C PRO A 591 -18.21 -0.20 -2.87
N SER A 592 -18.17 0.78 -3.76
CA SER A 592 -19.35 1.16 -4.52
C SER A 592 -19.84 -0.12 -5.19
N LYS A 593 -20.82 -0.79 -4.60
CA LYS A 593 -21.70 -1.69 -5.35
C LYS A 593 -22.54 -0.77 -6.25
N VAL A 594 -21.89 -0.33 -7.32
CA VAL A 594 -22.40 0.44 -8.45
C VAL A 594 -21.83 -0.32 -9.64
N ARG A 595 -22.60 -0.92 -10.53
CA ARG A 595 -24.02 -0.77 -10.88
C ARG A 595 -24.53 -2.10 -11.42
#